data_AF-A0A6A3N3A9-F1
#
_entry.id   AF-A0A6A3N3A9-F1
#
_cell.length_a   1.000
_cell.length_b   1.000
_cell.length_c   1.000
_cell.angle_alpha   90.00
_cell.angle_beta   90.00
_cell.angle_gamma   90.00
#
_symmetry.space_group_name_H-M   'P 1'
#
loop_
_entity.id
_entity.type
_entity.pdbx_description
1 polymer ?
#
loop_
_entity_poly.entity_id
_entity_poly.type
_entity_poly.pdbx_seq_one_letter_code
_entity_poly.pdbx_strand_id
1 'polypeptide(L)'
;MLAHRLTKLTRSVAAPHTRALSVLDRFTSSVTQTETVSDIWRSVGAVCFDVDSTVCEDEGIDVLAEHCGAGKAVKEWTTKAMNGNVKFEDALAARLDIIKPSRQDIQDCLKQHPPKFTPGIKKLMSTLQDKGIAVFLVSGGFRLMIEPVAEEVGIPLYNIYANTIFFDDDGNYSGFDDAELTSRDGGKAKAIDVIKRIHGYVKIAMVGDGVTDLQARPPADLFVGFGGIVTRDVVKEGADLFVTDFDHLTKLLQ
;
A
#
# COMPACT_ATOMS: atom_id res chain seq x y z
N MET A 1 71.78 -16.75 -60.05
CA MET A 1 71.54 -16.31 -61.44
C MET A 1 70.96 -14.92 -61.41
N LEU A 2 71.68 -13.99 -62.06
CA LEU A 2 71.31 -12.65 -62.58
C LEU A 2 70.36 -11.77 -61.72
N ALA A 3 70.85 -10.67 -61.14
CA ALA A 3 71.05 -9.34 -61.78
C ALA A 3 69.70 -8.59 -61.96
N HIS A 4 69.50 -7.32 -61.66
CA HIS A 4 70.38 -6.16 -61.48
C HIS A 4 69.47 -4.94 -61.15
N ARG A 5 70.08 -3.83 -60.68
CA ARG A 5 69.59 -2.41 -60.77
C ARG A 5 68.48 -1.95 -59.82
N LEU A 6 68.39 -0.69 -59.37
CA LEU A 6 69.29 0.48 -59.23
C LEU A 6 68.44 1.58 -58.52
N THR A 7 69.10 2.38 -57.68
CA THR A 7 68.86 3.81 -57.35
C THR A 7 67.55 4.34 -56.70
N LYS A 8 67.81 5.02 -55.56
CA LYS A 8 67.15 6.19 -54.92
C LYS A 8 66.23 7.03 -55.81
N LEU A 9 65.09 7.51 -55.25
CA LEU A 9 64.84 8.93 -54.96
C LEU A 9 63.52 9.17 -54.21
N THR A 10 63.53 10.21 -53.39
CA THR A 10 62.46 10.82 -52.58
C THR A 10 61.21 11.27 -53.36
N ARG A 11 60.01 11.18 -52.75
CA ARG A 11 58.95 12.22 -52.85
C ARG A 11 57.78 12.00 -51.88
N SER A 12 57.32 13.13 -51.32
CA SER A 12 56.14 13.38 -50.48
C SER A 12 54.82 12.97 -51.14
N VAL A 13 53.86 12.46 -50.36
CA VAL A 13 52.43 12.41 -50.71
C VAL A 13 51.58 12.71 -49.47
N ALA A 14 50.59 13.59 -49.68
CA ALA A 14 49.67 14.17 -48.71
C ALA A 14 48.65 13.19 -48.09
N ALA A 15 48.10 13.59 -46.94
CA ALA A 15 46.99 12.94 -46.25
C ALA A 15 45.69 12.95 -47.07
N PRO A 16 44.82 11.93 -46.87
CA PRO A 16 43.42 12.28 -46.61
C PRO A 16 42.69 11.43 -45.53
N HIS A 17 41.82 12.15 -44.80
CA HIS A 17 40.46 11.77 -44.39
C HIS A 17 40.20 10.74 -43.27
N THR A 18 40.09 11.30 -42.07
CA THR A 18 38.89 11.31 -41.20
C THR A 18 37.71 10.42 -41.61
N ARG A 19 37.67 9.17 -41.11
CA ARG A 19 36.41 8.39 -41.04
C ARG A 19 36.51 7.23 -40.03
N ALA A 20 36.69 7.53 -38.75
CA ALA A 20 36.69 6.50 -37.70
C ALA A 20 36.06 6.94 -36.37
N LEU A 21 35.27 8.03 -36.34
CA LEU A 21 34.71 8.58 -35.09
C LEU A 21 33.18 8.69 -35.04
N SER A 22 32.43 8.07 -35.95
CA SER A 22 30.96 8.23 -36.00
C SER A 22 30.14 6.96 -35.73
N VAL A 23 30.75 5.87 -35.27
CA VAL A 23 30.03 4.59 -35.02
C VAL A 23 30.01 4.20 -33.54
N LEU A 24 30.98 4.66 -32.72
CA LEU A 24 30.96 4.39 -31.28
C LEU A 24 30.10 5.36 -30.45
N ASP A 25 29.65 6.47 -31.02
CA ASP A 25 28.89 7.50 -30.29
C ASP A 25 27.37 7.29 -30.32
N ARG A 26 26.89 6.18 -30.94
CA ARG A 26 25.46 5.85 -31.05
C ARG A 26 24.96 4.84 -30.02
N PHE A 27 25.79 4.38 -29.09
CA PHE A 27 25.41 3.34 -28.13
C PHE A 27 25.49 3.72 -26.65
N THR A 28 25.70 5.00 -26.33
CA THR A 28 25.74 5.48 -24.94
C THR A 28 24.88 6.72 -24.77
N SER A 29 23.57 6.51 -24.77
CA SER A 29 22.62 7.45 -24.17
C SER A 29 21.29 6.76 -23.91
N SER A 30 21.31 5.60 -23.22
CA SER A 30 20.14 5.23 -22.43
C SER A 30 20.17 6.10 -21.17
N VAL A 31 19.67 7.32 -21.29
CA VAL A 31 19.19 8.06 -20.13
C VAL A 31 18.09 7.17 -19.56
N THR A 32 18.34 6.50 -18.44
CA THR A 32 17.29 5.89 -17.65
C THR A 32 16.40 7.05 -17.21
N GLN A 33 15.30 7.28 -17.91
CA GLN A 33 14.30 8.24 -17.43
C GLN A 33 13.81 7.71 -16.08
N THR A 34 14.01 8.51 -15.03
CA THR A 34 13.42 8.24 -13.73
C THR A 34 11.90 8.29 -13.90
N GLU A 35 11.20 7.19 -13.61
CA GLU A 35 9.74 7.16 -13.63
C GLU A 35 9.19 8.21 -12.66
N THR A 36 8.17 8.96 -13.08
CA THR A 36 7.45 9.87 -12.19
C THR A 36 6.49 9.08 -11.29
N VAL A 37 6.04 9.69 -10.19
CA VAL A 37 5.01 9.10 -9.31
C VAL A 37 3.75 8.73 -10.10
N SER A 38 3.34 9.58 -11.03
CA SER A 38 2.19 9.32 -11.90
C SER A 38 2.43 8.16 -12.87
N ASP A 39 3.67 7.93 -13.32
CA ASP A 39 4.02 6.77 -14.15
C ASP A 39 3.98 5.47 -13.34
N ILE A 40 4.46 5.50 -12.09
CA ILE A 40 4.38 4.36 -11.17
C ILE A 40 2.91 4.03 -10.88
N TRP A 41 2.11 5.03 -10.48
CA TRP A 41 0.68 4.85 -10.18
C TRP A 41 -0.10 4.22 -11.34
N ARG A 42 0.18 4.61 -12.59
CA ARG A 42 -0.47 4.03 -13.78
C ARG A 42 0.02 2.63 -14.15
N SER A 43 1.16 2.20 -13.63
CA SER A 43 1.80 0.92 -13.99
C SER A 43 1.75 -0.14 -12.90
N VAL A 44 1.09 0.13 -11.76
CA VAL A 44 0.91 -0.87 -10.70
C VAL A 44 0.01 -2.01 -11.16
N GLY A 45 0.34 -3.24 -10.75
CA GLY A 45 -0.52 -4.41 -10.94
C GLY A 45 -1.56 -4.56 -9.83
N ALA A 46 -1.30 -3.97 -8.67
CA ALA A 46 -2.22 -3.96 -7.54
C ALA A 46 -2.09 -2.68 -6.70
N VAL A 47 -3.18 -2.33 -6.01
CA VAL A 47 -3.24 -1.29 -4.99
C VAL A 47 -3.74 -1.90 -3.68
N CYS A 48 -2.96 -1.75 -2.62
CA CYS A 48 -3.35 -2.07 -1.26
C CYS A 48 -3.87 -0.80 -0.58
N PHE A 49 -5.07 -0.86 -0.02
CA PHE A 49 -5.66 0.22 0.75
C PHE A 49 -5.71 -0.15 2.22
N ASP A 50 -5.33 0.79 3.08
CA ASP A 50 -5.80 0.79 4.45
C ASP A 50 -7.32 0.96 4.49
N VAL A 51 -7.94 0.54 5.60
CA VAL A 51 -9.40 0.63 5.77
C VAL A 51 -9.77 1.81 6.66
N ASP A 52 -9.33 1.78 7.91
CA ASP A 52 -9.66 2.78 8.91
C ASP A 52 -9.04 4.14 8.52
N SER A 53 -9.80 5.23 8.71
CA SER A 53 -9.39 6.60 8.30
C SER A 53 -8.98 6.77 6.82
N THR A 54 -9.23 5.78 5.96
CA THR A 54 -8.80 5.75 4.56
C THR A 54 -9.92 5.33 3.60
N VAL A 55 -10.33 4.06 3.60
CA VAL A 55 -11.50 3.61 2.81
C VAL A 55 -12.79 3.97 3.51
N CYS A 56 -12.77 3.85 4.84
CA CYS A 56 -13.85 4.26 5.71
C CYS A 56 -13.40 5.49 6.52
N GLU A 57 -14.36 6.35 6.85
CA GLU A 57 -14.10 7.55 7.65
C GLU A 57 -13.86 7.23 9.13
N ASP A 58 -14.42 6.12 9.61
CA ASP A 58 -14.40 5.73 11.01
C ASP A 58 -13.30 4.71 11.30
N GLU A 59 -12.92 4.61 12.59
CA GLU A 59 -12.03 3.57 13.11
C GLU A 59 -12.86 2.38 13.61
N GLY A 60 -12.79 1.24 12.92
CA GLY A 60 -13.69 0.10 13.17
C GLY A 60 -13.64 -0.43 14.61
N ILE A 61 -12.47 -0.43 15.25
CA ILE A 61 -12.32 -0.85 16.65
C ILE A 61 -12.95 0.14 17.64
N ASP A 62 -12.91 1.44 17.33
CA ASP A 62 -13.50 2.46 18.20
C ASP A 62 -15.03 2.41 18.09
N VAL A 63 -15.58 2.17 16.90
CA VAL A 63 -17.03 1.94 16.68
C VAL A 63 -17.50 0.70 17.45
N LEU A 64 -16.77 -0.41 17.34
CA LEU A 64 -17.09 -1.64 18.08
C LEU A 64 -17.00 -1.43 19.60
N ALA A 65 -15.98 -0.71 20.06
CA ALA A 65 -15.82 -0.41 21.47
C ALA A 65 -16.97 0.45 22.02
N GLU A 66 -17.40 1.48 21.28
CA GLU A 66 -18.55 2.31 21.67
C GLU A 66 -19.83 1.46 21.76
N HIS A 67 -20.07 0.59 20.77
CA HIS A 67 -21.20 -0.34 20.78
C HIS A 67 -21.20 -1.26 22.02
N CYS A 68 -20.03 -1.77 22.41
CA CYS A 68 -19.87 -2.60 23.61
C CYS A 68 -19.81 -1.81 24.93
N GLY A 69 -19.97 -0.48 24.91
CA GLY A 69 -19.88 0.37 26.11
C GLY A 69 -18.46 0.58 26.65
N ALA A 70 -17.44 0.25 25.86
CA ALA A 70 -16.02 0.33 26.17
C ALA A 70 -15.28 1.50 25.48
N GLY A 71 -15.98 2.34 24.71
CA GLY A 71 -15.40 3.34 23.81
C GLY A 71 -14.38 4.27 24.47
N LYS A 72 -14.68 4.80 25.67
CA LYS A 72 -13.75 5.69 26.39
C LYS A 72 -12.41 5.01 26.71
N ALA A 73 -12.45 3.79 27.24
CA ALA A 73 -11.24 3.06 27.64
C ALA A 73 -10.39 2.68 26.42
N VAL A 74 -11.04 2.26 25.33
CA VAL A 74 -10.37 1.89 24.08
C VAL A 74 -9.75 3.12 23.40
N LYS A 75 -10.45 4.25 23.35
CA LYS A 75 -9.93 5.50 22.76
C LYS A 75 -8.66 6.00 23.45
N GLU A 76 -8.57 5.85 24.77
CA GLU A 76 -7.35 6.18 25.52
C GLU A 76 -6.17 5.28 25.09
N TRP A 77 -6.41 3.99 24.83
CA TRP A 77 -5.39 3.08 24.30
C TRP A 77 -5.02 3.37 22.84
N THR A 78 -6.01 3.62 21.98
CA THR A 78 -5.80 4.01 20.57
C THR A 78 -4.89 5.25 20.51
N THR A 79 -5.17 6.27 21.33
CA THR A 79 -4.33 7.48 21.41
C THR A 79 -2.89 7.18 21.88
N LYS A 80 -2.71 6.28 22.86
CA LYS A 80 -1.37 5.90 23.35
C LYS A 80 -0.57 5.14 22.30
N ALA A 81 -1.20 4.21 21.58
CA ALA A 81 -0.59 3.42 20.52
C ALA A 81 -0.10 4.32 19.37
N MET A 82 -0.95 5.25 18.93
CA MET A 82 -0.63 6.17 17.83
C MET A 82 0.50 7.16 18.16
N ASN A 83 0.68 7.48 19.44
CA ASN A 83 1.80 8.31 19.91
C ASN A 83 3.13 7.54 20.06
N GLY A 84 3.16 6.23 19.72
CA GLY A 84 4.36 5.40 19.79
C GLY A 84 4.79 5.00 21.21
N ASN A 85 3.92 5.20 22.21
CA ASN A 85 4.23 4.88 23.61
C ASN A 85 4.06 3.38 23.94
N VAL A 86 3.43 2.61 23.05
CA VAL A 86 3.09 1.19 23.22
C VAL A 86 3.29 0.51 21.86
N LYS A 87 3.79 -0.73 21.85
CA LYS A 87 3.87 -1.55 20.64
C LYS A 87 2.47 -1.82 20.08
N PHE A 88 2.35 -1.98 18.77
CA PHE A 88 1.04 -2.21 18.14
C PHE A 88 0.35 -3.46 18.67
N GLU A 89 1.05 -4.59 18.74
CA GLU A 89 0.49 -5.87 19.22
C GLU A 89 -0.02 -5.78 20.66
N ASP A 90 0.72 -5.09 21.54
CA ASP A 90 0.34 -4.90 22.94
C ASP A 90 -0.92 -4.02 23.05
N ALA A 91 -0.99 -2.96 22.24
CA ALA A 91 -2.16 -2.09 22.19
C ALA A 91 -3.39 -2.78 21.58
N LEU A 92 -3.21 -3.65 20.57
CA LEU A 92 -4.28 -4.46 20.00
C LEU A 92 -4.83 -5.43 21.04
N ALA A 93 -3.95 -6.19 21.70
CA ALA A 93 -4.34 -7.14 22.74
C ALA A 93 -5.06 -6.45 23.90
N ALA A 94 -4.55 -5.31 24.38
CA ALA A 94 -5.17 -4.54 25.45
C ALA A 94 -6.58 -4.02 25.08
N ARG A 95 -6.76 -3.53 23.85
CA ARG A 95 -8.09 -3.07 23.38
C ARG A 95 -9.08 -4.23 23.30
N LEU A 96 -8.67 -5.37 22.76
CA LEU A 96 -9.54 -6.55 22.68
C LEU A 96 -9.88 -7.15 24.06
N ASP A 97 -8.95 -7.14 25.02
CA ASP A 97 -9.23 -7.59 26.39
C ASP A 97 -10.18 -6.62 27.13
N ILE A 98 -10.24 -5.35 26.72
CA ILE A 98 -11.24 -4.41 27.24
C ILE A 98 -12.61 -4.64 26.61
N ILE A 99 -12.67 -4.82 25.29
CA ILE A 99 -13.93 -4.92 24.55
C ILE A 99 -14.58 -6.30 24.75
N LYS A 100 -13.80 -7.38 24.64
CA LYS A 100 -14.24 -8.78 24.61
C LYS A 100 -15.51 -9.00 23.75
N PRO A 101 -15.50 -8.57 22.48
CA PRO A 101 -16.71 -8.56 21.68
C PRO A 101 -17.16 -10.00 21.38
N SER A 102 -18.43 -10.32 21.63
CA SER A 102 -19.02 -11.54 21.11
C SER A 102 -19.22 -11.43 19.59
N ARG A 103 -19.45 -12.57 18.93
CA ARG A 103 -19.82 -12.59 17.52
C ARG A 103 -21.11 -11.80 17.26
N GLN A 104 -22.05 -11.86 18.21
CA GLN A 104 -23.32 -11.14 18.13
C GLN A 104 -23.11 -9.62 18.23
N ASP A 105 -22.23 -9.16 19.13
CA ASP A 105 -21.91 -7.73 19.26
C ASP A 105 -21.35 -7.15 17.96
N ILE A 106 -20.46 -7.89 17.28
CA ILE A 106 -19.92 -7.47 15.98
C ILE A 106 -21.03 -7.37 14.93
N GLN A 107 -21.91 -8.37 14.85
CA GLN A 107 -23.02 -8.36 13.90
C GLN A 107 -23.99 -7.21 14.16
N ASP A 108 -24.32 -6.95 15.42
CA ASP A 108 -25.26 -5.88 15.78
C ASP A 108 -24.63 -4.50 15.64
N CYS A 109 -23.33 -4.37 15.92
CA CYS A 109 -22.55 -3.19 15.62
C CYS A 109 -22.60 -2.85 14.12
N LEU A 110 -22.31 -3.81 13.23
CA LEU A 110 -22.32 -3.62 11.78
C LEU A 110 -23.71 -3.25 11.23
N LYS A 111 -24.79 -3.80 11.81
CA LYS A 111 -26.17 -3.43 11.44
C LYS A 111 -26.52 -2.00 11.84
N GLN A 112 -26.07 -1.56 13.02
CA GLN A 112 -26.37 -0.22 13.54
C GLN A 112 -25.46 0.85 12.95
N HIS A 113 -24.22 0.48 12.61
CA HIS A 113 -23.17 1.36 12.12
C HIS A 113 -22.60 0.76 10.82
N PRO A 114 -23.34 0.84 9.71
CA PRO A 114 -22.84 0.37 8.43
C PRO A 114 -21.61 1.17 7.99
N PRO A 115 -20.71 0.60 7.15
CA PRO A 115 -19.50 1.26 6.71
C PRO A 115 -19.74 2.65 6.13
N LYS A 116 -19.07 3.65 6.69
CA LYS A 116 -19.09 5.02 6.17
C LYS A 116 -17.93 5.22 5.21
N PHE A 117 -18.18 5.03 3.92
CA PHE A 117 -17.15 5.18 2.88
C PHE A 117 -16.68 6.62 2.73
N THR A 118 -15.37 6.79 2.65
CA THR A 118 -14.76 8.08 2.32
C THR A 118 -15.17 8.54 0.92
N PRO A 119 -15.53 9.83 0.73
CA PRO A 119 -15.95 10.34 -0.57
C PRO A 119 -14.96 10.03 -1.69
N GLY A 120 -15.47 9.52 -2.81
CA GLY A 120 -14.67 9.18 -4.01
C GLY A 120 -14.06 7.77 -4.01
N ILE A 121 -13.97 7.07 -2.88
CA ILE A 121 -13.28 5.76 -2.83
C ILE A 121 -13.93 4.70 -3.71
N LYS A 122 -15.26 4.61 -3.72
CA LYS A 122 -15.99 3.63 -4.55
C LYS A 122 -15.71 3.82 -6.04
N LYS A 123 -15.66 5.08 -6.50
CA LYS A 123 -15.35 5.43 -7.88
C LYS A 123 -13.89 5.08 -8.21
N LEU A 124 -12.97 5.36 -7.31
CA LEU A 124 -11.56 4.99 -7.48
C LEU A 124 -11.39 3.47 -7.60
N MET A 125 -11.97 2.70 -6.68
CA MET A 125 -11.89 1.23 -6.70
C MET A 125 -12.50 0.63 -7.97
N SER A 126 -13.70 1.08 -8.37
CA SER A 126 -14.31 0.68 -9.63
C SER A 126 -13.39 1.00 -10.82
N THR A 127 -12.77 2.18 -10.85
CA THR A 127 -11.87 2.58 -11.94
C THR A 127 -10.61 1.71 -12.00
N LEU A 128 -10.06 1.31 -10.85
CA LEU A 128 -8.93 0.39 -10.75
C LEU A 128 -9.32 -1.01 -11.28
N GLN A 129 -10.45 -1.53 -10.83
CA GLN A 129 -10.98 -2.82 -11.26
C GLN A 129 -11.27 -2.87 -12.76
N ASP A 130 -11.89 -1.82 -13.32
CA ASP A 130 -12.16 -1.68 -14.75
C ASP A 130 -10.88 -1.68 -15.61
N LYS A 131 -9.76 -1.25 -15.03
CA LYS A 131 -8.42 -1.28 -15.65
C LYS A 131 -7.67 -2.59 -15.40
N GLY A 132 -8.28 -3.56 -14.73
CA GLY A 132 -7.65 -4.83 -14.38
C GLY A 132 -6.59 -4.72 -13.28
N ILE A 133 -6.56 -3.62 -12.53
CA ILE A 133 -5.67 -3.43 -11.39
C ILE A 133 -6.33 -4.08 -10.17
N ALA A 134 -5.64 -5.02 -9.55
CA ALA A 134 -6.18 -5.70 -8.37
C ALA A 134 -6.22 -4.76 -7.16
N VAL A 135 -7.27 -4.89 -6.34
CA VAL A 135 -7.45 -4.10 -5.12
C VAL A 135 -7.44 -5.04 -3.92
N PHE A 136 -6.64 -4.68 -2.92
CA PHE A 136 -6.52 -5.38 -1.64
C PHE A 136 -6.86 -4.43 -0.49
N LEU A 137 -7.46 -4.96 0.57
CA LEU A 137 -7.66 -4.26 1.84
C LEU A 137 -6.65 -4.81 2.84
N VAL A 138 -5.75 -3.97 3.34
CA VAL A 138 -4.67 -4.35 4.26
C VAL A 138 -4.75 -3.48 5.50
N SER A 139 -5.34 -4.00 6.57
CA SER A 139 -5.73 -3.21 7.74
C SER A 139 -5.29 -3.86 9.06
N GLY A 140 -5.02 -3.03 10.07
CA GLY A 140 -4.85 -3.46 11.46
C GLY A 140 -6.17 -3.75 12.18
N GLY A 141 -7.31 -3.50 11.53
CA GLY A 141 -8.65 -3.82 12.00
C GLY A 141 -8.99 -5.30 11.86
N PHE A 142 -10.28 -5.62 11.93
CA PHE A 142 -10.77 -7.00 12.02
C PHE A 142 -11.46 -7.46 10.74
N ARG A 143 -11.13 -8.66 10.28
CA ARG A 143 -11.70 -9.27 9.07
C ARG A 143 -13.23 -9.18 9.04
N LEU A 144 -13.91 -9.58 10.11
CA LEU A 144 -15.38 -9.55 10.19
C LEU A 144 -15.97 -8.14 10.06
N MET A 145 -15.24 -7.10 10.45
CA MET A 145 -15.68 -5.71 10.29
C MET A 145 -15.43 -5.18 8.87
N ILE A 146 -14.45 -5.75 8.16
CA ILE A 146 -14.00 -5.32 6.83
C ILE A 146 -14.74 -6.07 5.71
N GLU A 147 -15.22 -7.29 5.96
CA GLU A 147 -15.98 -8.08 4.98
C GLU A 147 -17.16 -7.30 4.36
N PRO A 148 -18.04 -6.61 5.11
CA PRO A 148 -19.10 -5.80 4.51
C PRO A 148 -18.58 -4.65 3.65
N VAL A 149 -17.43 -4.06 4.02
CA VAL A 149 -16.76 -3.01 3.23
C VAL A 149 -16.36 -3.57 1.87
N ALA A 150 -15.67 -4.72 1.88
CA ALA A 150 -15.19 -5.39 0.68
C ALA A 150 -16.35 -5.80 -0.25
N GLU A 151 -17.42 -6.36 0.31
CA GLU A 151 -18.60 -6.76 -0.45
C GLU A 151 -19.25 -5.57 -1.17
N GLU A 152 -19.40 -4.43 -0.50
CA GLU A 152 -20.07 -3.25 -1.07
C GLU A 152 -19.27 -2.58 -2.19
N VAL A 153 -17.94 -2.75 -2.21
CA VAL A 153 -17.04 -2.28 -3.29
C VAL A 153 -16.58 -3.39 -4.23
N GLY A 154 -17.16 -4.60 -4.13
CA GLY A 154 -16.87 -5.72 -5.03
C GLY A 154 -15.44 -6.26 -4.92
N ILE A 155 -14.79 -6.14 -3.77
CA ILE A 155 -13.47 -6.72 -3.49
C ILE A 155 -13.65 -8.16 -2.99
N PRO A 156 -12.99 -9.15 -3.61
CA PRO A 156 -13.07 -10.53 -3.13
C PRO A 156 -12.57 -10.67 -1.69
N LEU A 157 -13.23 -11.48 -0.86
CA LEU A 157 -12.86 -11.62 0.56
C LEU A 157 -11.44 -12.17 0.78
N TYR A 158 -10.90 -12.92 -0.19
CA TYR A 158 -9.51 -13.40 -0.16
C TYR A 158 -8.48 -12.29 -0.43
N ASN A 159 -8.90 -11.09 -0.85
CA ASN A 159 -8.06 -9.90 -0.99
C ASN A 159 -8.03 -9.05 0.29
N ILE A 160 -8.62 -9.53 1.39
CA ILE A 160 -8.55 -8.89 2.70
C ILE A 160 -7.39 -9.50 3.50
N TYR A 161 -6.50 -8.67 4.02
CA TYR A 161 -5.48 -8.99 5.02
C TYR A 161 -5.77 -8.15 6.26
N ALA A 162 -6.22 -8.81 7.32
CA ALA A 162 -6.69 -8.16 8.55
C ALA A 162 -6.63 -9.15 9.72
N ASN A 163 -6.80 -8.65 10.94
CA ASN A 163 -6.78 -9.47 12.14
C ASN A 163 -8.05 -10.32 12.27
N THR A 164 -7.91 -11.54 12.80
CA THR A 164 -9.00 -12.49 12.98
C THR A 164 -9.31 -12.67 14.47
N ILE A 165 -10.56 -12.48 14.88
CA ILE A 165 -11.03 -12.72 16.26
C ILE A 165 -11.52 -14.16 16.38
N PHE A 166 -11.16 -14.83 17.47
CA PHE A 166 -11.64 -16.16 17.80
C PHE A 166 -12.83 -16.10 18.76
N PHE A 167 -13.75 -17.03 18.57
CA PHE A 167 -14.93 -17.19 19.40
C PHE A 167 -15.02 -18.62 19.92
N ASP A 168 -15.55 -18.79 21.12
CA ASP A 168 -15.94 -20.11 21.63
C ASP A 168 -17.25 -20.61 20.96
N ASP A 169 -17.69 -21.81 21.37
CA ASP A 169 -18.90 -22.44 20.81
C ASP A 169 -20.18 -21.64 21.09
N ASP A 170 -20.19 -20.81 22.15
CA ASP A 170 -21.30 -19.94 22.52
C ASP A 170 -21.22 -18.56 21.82
N GLY A 171 -20.16 -18.32 21.04
CA GLY A 171 -19.94 -17.09 20.29
C GLY A 171 -19.30 -15.97 21.12
N ASN A 172 -18.79 -16.24 22.32
CA ASN A 172 -18.08 -15.26 23.15
C ASN A 172 -16.63 -15.11 22.70
N TYR A 173 -16.05 -13.94 22.95
CA TYR A 173 -14.64 -13.66 22.68
C TYR A 173 -13.72 -14.70 23.35
N SER A 174 -12.86 -15.35 22.55
CA SER A 174 -11.90 -16.36 23.02
C SER A 174 -10.44 -16.00 22.70
N GLY A 175 -10.20 -14.86 22.05
CA GLY A 175 -8.87 -14.41 21.68
C GLY A 175 -8.84 -13.86 20.25
N PHE A 176 -7.64 -13.73 19.70
CA PHE A 176 -7.43 -13.38 18.30
C PHE A 176 -6.24 -14.17 17.74
N ASP A 177 -6.18 -14.26 16.42
CA ASP A 177 -5.08 -14.91 15.73
C ASP A 177 -3.84 -14.00 15.76
N ASP A 178 -2.88 -14.34 16.62
CA ASP A 178 -1.62 -13.61 16.68
C ASP A 178 -0.70 -13.94 15.50
N ALA A 179 -0.97 -14.99 14.71
CA ALA A 179 -0.19 -15.35 13.53
C ALA A 179 -0.55 -14.52 12.29
N GLU A 180 -1.69 -13.81 12.30
CA GLU A 180 -2.05 -12.87 11.24
C GLU A 180 -0.93 -11.85 11.01
N LEU A 181 -0.65 -11.54 9.73
CA LEU A 181 0.46 -10.65 9.40
C LEU A 181 0.26 -9.26 10.02
N THR A 182 -0.98 -8.79 10.04
CA THR A 182 -1.43 -7.48 10.52
C THR A 182 -1.56 -7.36 12.04
N SER A 183 -1.22 -8.41 12.80
CA SER A 183 -1.36 -8.43 14.26
C SER A 183 -0.22 -7.71 15.01
N ARG A 184 0.82 -7.28 14.27
CA ARG A 184 2.10 -6.81 14.80
C ARG A 184 2.70 -5.69 13.98
N ASP A 185 3.67 -4.99 14.57
CA ASP A 185 4.45 -3.96 13.88
C ASP A 185 5.06 -4.47 12.55
N GLY A 186 4.98 -3.63 11.51
CA GLY A 186 5.40 -3.96 10.15
C GLY A 186 4.50 -4.97 9.43
N GLY A 187 3.32 -5.28 9.97
CA GLY A 187 2.39 -6.26 9.41
C GLY A 187 1.91 -5.94 8.00
N LYS A 188 1.57 -4.67 7.74
CA LYS A 188 1.15 -4.21 6.40
C LYS A 188 2.26 -4.42 5.36
N ALA A 189 3.51 -4.13 5.71
CA ALA A 189 4.67 -4.40 4.84
C ALA A 189 4.80 -5.88 4.48
N LYS A 190 4.64 -6.78 5.47
CA LYS A 190 4.69 -8.23 5.25
C LYS A 190 3.53 -8.72 4.38
N ALA A 191 2.33 -8.20 4.58
CA ALA A 191 1.18 -8.51 3.75
C ALA A 191 1.44 -8.13 2.28
N ILE A 192 1.98 -6.94 2.03
CA ILE A 192 2.35 -6.51 0.67
C ILE A 192 3.43 -7.41 0.06
N ASP A 193 4.47 -7.80 0.80
CA ASP A 193 5.49 -8.75 0.31
C ASP A 193 4.87 -10.10 -0.10
N VAL A 194 3.94 -10.63 0.71
CA VAL A 194 3.21 -11.86 0.42
C VAL A 194 2.34 -11.71 -0.83
N ILE A 195 1.55 -10.64 -0.93
CA ILE A 195 0.71 -10.33 -2.10
C ILE A 195 1.58 -10.26 -3.36
N LYS A 196 2.69 -9.52 -3.30
CA LYS A 196 3.63 -9.34 -4.41
C LYS A 196 4.17 -10.67 -4.92
N ARG A 197 4.55 -11.57 -4.01
CA ARG A 197 5.10 -12.90 -4.34
C ARG A 197 4.05 -13.87 -4.87
N ILE A 198 2.88 -13.96 -4.22
CA ILE A 198 1.83 -14.92 -4.59
C ILE A 198 1.27 -14.61 -5.97
N HIS A 199 1.04 -13.34 -6.27
CA HIS A 199 0.42 -12.91 -7.52
C HIS A 199 1.42 -12.49 -8.60
N GLY A 200 2.72 -12.40 -8.27
CA GLY A 200 3.76 -12.01 -9.22
C GLY A 200 3.70 -10.55 -9.66
N TYR A 201 3.13 -9.66 -8.84
CA TYR A 201 3.07 -8.24 -9.17
C TYR A 201 4.47 -7.62 -9.18
N VAL A 202 4.82 -6.93 -10.26
CA VAL A 202 6.09 -6.20 -10.35
C VAL A 202 6.03 -4.94 -9.50
N LYS A 203 4.91 -4.22 -9.55
CA LYS A 203 4.67 -2.97 -8.81
C LYS A 203 3.36 -3.01 -8.04
N ILE A 204 3.40 -2.58 -6.78
CA ILE A 204 2.25 -2.41 -5.89
C ILE A 204 2.29 -1.01 -5.27
N ALA A 205 1.15 -0.32 -5.23
CA ALA A 205 0.99 0.89 -4.43
C ALA A 205 0.32 0.57 -3.09
N MET A 206 0.74 1.27 -2.02
CA MET A 206 0.03 1.33 -0.75
C MET A 206 -0.64 2.70 -0.61
N VAL A 207 -1.90 2.73 -0.17
CA VAL A 207 -2.66 3.94 0.11
C VAL A 207 -3.17 3.90 1.55
N GLY A 208 -2.86 4.91 2.36
CA GLY A 208 -3.29 4.97 3.76
C GLY A 208 -2.95 6.29 4.45
N ASP A 209 -3.56 6.54 5.60
CA ASP A 209 -3.35 7.78 6.39
C ASP A 209 -2.24 7.65 7.45
N GLY A 210 -1.88 6.41 7.82
CA GLY A 210 -1.09 6.11 9.00
C GLY A 210 0.41 5.93 8.76
N VAL A 211 1.16 5.96 9.87
CA VAL A 211 2.60 5.66 9.87
C VAL A 211 2.86 4.20 9.48
N THR A 212 1.95 3.28 9.85
CA THR A 212 2.05 1.87 9.49
C THR A 212 1.97 1.64 7.98
N ASP A 213 1.26 2.51 7.26
CA ASP A 213 1.07 2.48 5.81
C ASP A 213 2.30 3.03 5.11
N LEU A 214 2.81 4.15 5.62
CA LEU A 214 4.09 4.71 5.19
C LEU A 214 5.23 3.69 5.32
N GLN A 215 5.27 2.96 6.44
CA GLN A 215 6.27 1.91 6.69
C GLN A 215 6.14 0.70 5.77
N ALA A 216 5.00 0.52 5.09
CA ALA A 216 4.80 -0.56 4.14
C ALA A 216 5.51 -0.30 2.79
N ARG A 217 6.19 0.84 2.66
CA ARG A 217 7.06 1.18 1.53
C ARG A 217 8.51 1.39 2.00
N PRO A 218 9.44 0.46 1.68
CA PRO A 218 9.24 -0.81 0.96
C PRO A 218 8.49 -1.87 1.81
N PRO A 219 7.88 -2.92 1.20
CA PRO A 219 8.08 -3.42 -0.17
C PRO A 219 7.14 -2.86 -1.25
N ALA A 220 6.15 -2.02 -0.88
CA ALA A 220 5.41 -1.26 -1.88
C ALA A 220 6.37 -0.40 -2.71
N ASP A 221 6.03 -0.21 -3.98
CA ASP A 221 6.82 0.56 -4.95
C ASP A 221 6.40 2.04 -4.96
N LEU A 222 5.22 2.33 -4.42
CA LEU A 222 4.67 3.65 -4.25
C LEU A 222 3.86 3.71 -2.95
N PHE A 223 4.05 4.77 -2.16
CA PHE A 223 3.15 5.09 -1.06
C PHE A 223 2.41 6.39 -1.34
N VAL A 224 1.08 6.30 -1.32
CA VAL A 224 0.18 7.44 -1.37
C VAL A 224 -0.37 7.70 0.02
N GLY A 225 0.08 8.79 0.64
CA GLY A 225 -0.46 9.27 1.90
C GLY A 225 -1.85 9.88 1.68
N PHE A 226 -2.83 9.45 2.48
CA PHE A 226 -4.18 9.99 2.43
C PHE A 226 -4.46 10.86 3.65
N GLY A 227 -4.92 12.10 3.41
CA GLY A 227 -5.21 13.08 4.46
C GLY A 227 -6.64 13.58 4.48
N GLY A 228 -7.57 12.91 3.79
CA GLY A 228 -8.95 13.37 3.65
C GLY A 228 -9.78 13.29 4.92
N ILE A 229 -9.40 12.41 5.87
CA ILE A 229 -10.04 12.25 7.19
C ILE A 229 -9.15 12.84 8.28
N VAL A 230 -7.92 12.31 8.41
CA VAL A 230 -6.91 12.78 9.36
C VAL A 230 -5.64 13.12 8.59
N THR A 231 -5.10 14.32 8.77
CA THR A 231 -3.79 14.68 8.24
C THR A 231 -2.72 14.48 9.31
N ARG A 232 -1.69 13.70 8.97
CA ARG A 232 -0.52 13.45 9.83
C ARG A 232 0.73 13.98 9.15
N ASP A 233 1.44 14.91 9.79
CA ASP A 233 2.59 15.57 9.18
C ASP A 233 3.69 14.58 8.76
N VAL A 234 4.01 13.60 9.62
CA VAL A 234 4.99 12.54 9.32
C VAL A 234 4.62 11.77 8.05
N VAL A 235 3.33 11.51 7.83
CA VAL A 235 2.84 10.78 6.66
C VAL A 235 2.87 11.66 5.42
N LYS A 236 2.45 12.92 5.56
CA LYS A 236 2.49 13.91 4.50
C LYS A 236 3.91 14.18 3.99
N GLU A 237 4.87 14.27 4.90
CA GLU A 237 6.28 14.49 4.58
C GLU A 237 6.96 13.24 4.00
N GLY A 238 6.52 12.04 4.44
CA GLY A 238 7.10 10.76 4.01
C GLY A 238 6.52 10.16 2.74
N ALA A 239 5.36 10.64 2.27
CA ALA A 239 4.67 10.08 1.12
C ALA A 239 5.31 10.47 -0.22
N ASP A 240 5.28 9.54 -1.18
CA ASP A 240 5.69 9.83 -2.56
C ASP A 240 4.64 10.73 -3.25
N LEU A 241 3.37 10.55 -2.88
CA LEU A 241 2.24 11.40 -3.24
C LEU A 241 1.34 11.56 -2.03
N PHE A 242 0.93 12.79 -1.72
CA PHE A 242 -0.06 13.05 -0.67
C PHE A 242 -1.34 13.64 -1.28
N VAL A 243 -2.48 13.06 -0.95
CA VAL A 243 -3.80 13.52 -1.43
C VAL A 243 -4.79 13.63 -0.28
N THR A 244 -5.74 14.54 -0.40
CA THR A 244 -6.85 14.71 0.56
C THR A 244 -8.21 14.34 -0.05
N ASP A 245 -8.21 13.87 -1.30
CA ASP A 245 -9.40 13.53 -2.07
C ASP A 245 -9.06 12.44 -3.11
N PHE A 246 -9.85 11.36 -3.14
CA PHE A 246 -9.65 10.24 -4.05
C PHE A 246 -9.94 10.56 -5.52
N ASP A 247 -10.67 11.64 -5.82
CA ASP A 247 -10.86 12.08 -7.20
C ASP A 247 -9.53 12.46 -7.87
N HIS A 248 -8.53 12.90 -7.11
CA HIS A 248 -7.19 13.14 -7.64
C HIS A 248 -6.56 11.84 -8.17
N LEU A 249 -6.58 10.77 -7.38
CA LEU A 249 -6.03 9.46 -7.80
C LEU A 249 -6.78 8.89 -9.00
N THR A 250 -8.09 9.10 -9.06
CA THR A 250 -8.91 8.68 -10.20
C THR A 250 -8.49 9.42 -11.48
N LYS A 251 -8.25 10.73 -11.40
CA LYS A 251 -7.77 11.54 -12.53
C LYS A 251 -6.37 11.11 -13.00
N LEU A 252 -5.50 10.65 -12.09
CA LEU A 252 -4.18 10.14 -12.45
C LEU A 252 -4.23 8.81 -13.22
N LEU A 253 -5.34 8.07 -13.17
CA LEU A 253 -5.53 6.83 -13.95
C LEU A 253 -6.04 7.07 -15.37
N GLN A 254 -6.47 8.30 -15.68
CA GLN A 254 -6.89 8.74 -17.02
C GLN A 254 -5.67 9.14 -17.86
#